data_AF-A0A352VC52-F1
#
_entry.id   AF-A0A352VC52-F1
#
_cell.length_a   1.000
_cell.length_b   1.000
_cell.length_c   1.000
_cell.angle_alpha   90.00
_cell.angle_beta   90.00
_cell.angle_gamma   90.00
#
_symmetry.space_group_name_H-M   'P 1'
#
loop_
_entity.id
_entity.type
_entity.pdbx_description
1 polymer ?
#
loop_
_entity_poly.entity_id
_entity_poly.type
_entity_poly.pdbx_seq_one_letter_code
_entity_poly.pdbx_strand_id
1 'polypeptide(L)' 'MDTSVISNIVNEYESLPYDDKLYVFELFQKQLIEAKRTEIRLRADDAIHNLENSFVKKGSFSDLLTDLGND' A
#
# COMPACT_ATOMS: atom_id res chain seq x y z
N MET A 1 -7.50 -13.23 10.94
CA MET A 1 -8.50 -12.15 11.14
C MET A 1 -9.37 -12.56 12.31
N ASP A 2 -9.44 -11.73 13.33
CA ASP A 2 -10.36 -11.98 14.43
C ASP A 2 -11.75 -11.44 14.05
N THR A 3 -12.66 -12.34 13.71
CA THR A 3 -14.02 -12.01 13.26
C THR A 3 -14.84 -11.35 14.36
N SER A 4 -14.50 -11.57 15.64
CA SER A 4 -15.17 -10.94 16.77
C SER A 4 -14.89 -9.44 16.83
N VAL A 5 -13.64 -9.04 16.57
CA VAL A 5 -13.22 -7.64 16.56
C VAL A 5 -13.90 -6.87 15.44
N ILE A 6 -13.96 -7.45 14.24
CA ILE A 6 -14.62 -6.80 13.08
C ILE A 6 -16.11 -6.61 13.37
N SER A 7 -16.76 -7.62 13.94
CA SER A 7 -18.19 -7.55 14.28
C SER A 7 -18.47 -6.45 15.31
N ASN A 8 -17.61 -6.29 16.31
CA ASN A 8 -17.76 -5.24 17.32
C ASN A 8 -17.63 -3.83 16.72
N ILE A 9 -16.65 -3.61 15.85
CA ILE A 9 -16.46 -2.32 15.16
C ILE A 9 -17.70 -1.96 14.32
N VAL A 10 -18.27 -2.94 13.61
CA VAL A 10 -19.48 -2.74 12.81
C VAL A 10 -20.67 -2.37 13.69
N ASN A 11 -20.88 -3.12 14.78
CA ASN A 11 -21.98 -2.85 15.71
C ASN A 11 -21.86 -1.47 16.37
N GLU A 12 -20.64 -1.07 16.76
CA GLU A 12 -20.38 0.26 17.31
C GLU A 12 -20.63 1.35 16.27
N TYR A 13 -20.14 1.17 15.04
CA TYR A 13 -20.40 2.11 13.94
C TYR A 13 -21.89 2.26 13.64
N GLU A 14 -22.67 1.17 13.64
CA GLU A 14 -24.11 1.20 13.40
C GLU A 14 -24.87 1.99 14.48
N SER A 15 -24.38 1.97 15.71
CA SER A 15 -24.98 2.71 16.83
C SER A 15 -24.80 4.23 16.76
N LEU A 16 -23.88 4.72 15.92
CA LEU A 16 -23.56 6.13 15.82
C LEU A 16 -24.66 6.96 15.13
N PRO A 17 -24.85 8.23 15.56
CA PRO A 17 -25.58 9.24 14.79
C PRO A 17 -25.00 9.44 13.39
N TYR A 18 -25.80 10.03 12.49
CA TYR A 18 -25.41 10.21 11.09
C TYR A 18 -24.12 11.03 10.92
N ASP A 19 -23.99 12.16 11.63
CA ASP A 19 -22.83 13.04 11.52
C ASP A 19 -21.54 12.34 12.00
N ASP A 20 -21.63 11.56 13.07
CA ASP A 20 -20.52 10.78 13.60
C ASP A 20 -20.12 9.65 12.64
N LYS A 21 -21.09 9.01 11.98
CA LYS A 21 -20.82 8.02 10.91
C LYS A 21 -20.06 8.65 9.76
N LEU A 22 -20.47 9.85 9.34
CA LEU A 22 -19.79 10.58 8.26
C LEU A 22 -18.34 10.90 8.64
N TYR A 23 -18.11 11.36 9.87
CA TYR A 23 -16.77 11.62 10.38
C TYR A 23 -15.90 10.36 10.42
N VAL A 24 -16.43 9.25 10.94
CA VAL A 24 -15.71 7.96 10.98
C VAL A 24 -15.37 7.47 9.58
N PHE A 25 -16.30 7.62 8.62
CA PHE A 25 -16.05 7.28 7.23
C PHE A 25 -14.89 8.08 6.63
N GLU A 26 -14.84 9.40 6.83
CA GLU A 26 -13.72 10.22 6.38
C GLU A 26 -12.39 9.79 7.02
N LEU A 27 -12.42 9.40 8.30
CA LEU A 27 -11.24 8.94 9.00
C LEU A 27 -10.71 7.62 8.41
N PHE A 28 -11.59 6.65 8.14
CA PHE A 28 -11.21 5.40 7.50
C PHE A 28 -10.64 5.61 6.10
N GLN A 29 -11.21 6.52 5.31
CA GLN A 29 -10.64 6.88 4.01
C GLN A 29 -9.21 7.42 4.13
N LYS A 30 -8.97 8.33 5.08
CA LYS A 30 -7.63 8.88 5.34
C LYS A 30 -6.65 7.76 5.76
N GLN A 31 -7.07 6.87 6.65
CA GLN A 31 -6.23 5.74 7.09
C GLN A 31 -5.84 4.80 5.94
N LEU A 32 -6.77 4.49 5.03
CA LEU A 32 -6.48 3.67 3.86
C LEU A 32 -5.47 4.34 2.92
N ILE A 33 -5.59 5.66 2.73
CA ILE A 33 -4.62 6.43 1.93
C ILE A 33 -3.23 6.39 2.57
N GLU A 34 -3.14 6.58 3.89
CA GLU A 34 -1.85 6.51 4.61
C GLU A 34 -1.24 5.11 4.60
N ALA A 35 -2.05 4.06 4.70
CA ALA A 35 -1.58 2.68 4.56
C ALA A 35 -0.97 2.44 3.17
N LYS A 36 -1.64 2.89 2.11
CA LYS A 36 -1.10 2.80 0.74
C LYS A 36 0.17 3.63 0.55
N ARG A 37 0.23 4.85 1.11
CA ARG A 37 1.44 5.68 1.08
C ARG A 37 2.62 4.99 1.77
N THR A 38 2.35 4.32 2.88
CA THR A 38 3.36 3.55 3.61
C THR A 38 3.87 2.38 2.77
N GLU A 39 2.99 1.62 2.13
CA GLU A 39 3.37 0.53 1.23
C GLU A 39 4.25 1.03 0.06
N ILE A 40 3.86 2.12 -0.58
CA ILE A 40 4.64 2.74 -1.66
C ILE A 40 6.02 3.16 -1.17
N ARG A 41 6.10 3.76 0.04
CA ARG A 41 7.37 4.16 0.64
C ARG A 41 8.27 2.96 0.89
N LEU A 42 7.75 1.90 1.52
CA LEU A 42 8.53 0.67 1.77
C LEU A 42 9.08 0.08 0.47
N ARG A 43 8.24 0.02 -0.57
CA ARG A 43 8.67 -0.46 -1.88
C ARG A 43 9.73 0.43 -2.53
N ALA A 44 9.66 1.74 -2.33
CA ALA A 44 10.68 2.67 -2.81
C ALA A 44 12.00 2.47 -2.06
N ASP A 45 11.95 2.31 -0.75
CA ASP A 45 13.11 2.05 0.09
C ASP A 45 13.78 0.72 -0.33
N ASP A 46 13.00 -0.34 -0.57
CA ASP A 46 13.50 -1.62 -1.07
C ASP A 46 14.15 -1.48 -2.46
N ALA A 47 13.54 -0.69 -3.37
CA ALA A 47 14.09 -0.46 -4.70
C ALA A 47 15.43 0.29 -4.64
N ILE A 48 15.56 1.29 -3.76
CA ILE A 48 16.82 2.01 -3.53
C ILE A 48 17.86 1.04 -2.94
N HIS A 49 17.49 0.27 -1.93
CA HIS A 49 18.39 -0.72 -1.33
C HIS A 49 18.91 -1.74 -2.37
N ASN A 50 18.04 -2.24 -3.24
CA ASN A 50 18.44 -3.16 -4.30
C ASN A 50 19.38 -2.51 -5.33
N LEU A 51 19.17 -1.23 -5.63
CA LEU A 51 20.05 -0.48 -6.53
C LEU A 51 21.46 -0.31 -5.94
N GLU A 52 21.54 0.10 -4.68
CA GLU A 52 22.79 0.30 -3.94
C GLU A 52 23.58 -1.00 -3.80
N ASN A 53 22.91 -2.10 -3.46
CA ASN A 53 23.54 -3.41 -3.30
C ASN A 53 23.73 -4.17 -4.62
N SER A 54 23.41 -3.54 -5.76
CA SER A 54 23.53 -4.14 -7.10
C SER A 54 22.75 -5.45 -7.28
N PHE A 55 21.63 -5.60 -6.55
CA PHE A 55 20.63 -6.64 -6.79
C PHE A 55 19.71 -6.32 -7.98
N VAL A 56 19.99 -5.25 -8.72
CA VAL A 56 19.29 -4.86 -9.95
C VAL A 56 20.18 -5.11 -11.17
N LYS A 57 19.57 -5.53 -12.27
CA LYS A 57 20.27 -5.62 -13.56
C LYS A 57 20.63 -4.20 -14.03
N LYS A 58 21.90 -3.98 -14.33
CA LYS A 58 22.44 -2.72 -14.86
C LYS A 58 22.95 -3.01 -16.27
N GLY A 59 22.65 -2.13 -17.22
CA GLY A 59 23.01 -2.34 -18.63
C GLY A 59 22.74 -1.11 -19.47
N SER A 60 23.23 -1.15 -20.70
CA SER A 60 22.95 -0.17 -21.75
C SER A 60 21.55 -0.37 -22.34
N PHE A 61 21.12 0.61 -23.15
CA PHE A 61 19.88 0.47 -23.93
C PHE A 61 19.89 -0.78 -24.83
N SER A 62 21.05 -1.17 -25.36
CA SER A 62 21.17 -2.38 -26.19
C SER A 62 20.96 -3.66 -25.38
N ASP A 63 21.40 -3.68 -24.12
CA ASP A 63 21.21 -4.82 -23.22
C ASP A 63 19.73 -4.98 -22.88
N LEU A 64 19.04 -3.86 -22.61
CA LEU A 64 17.59 -3.83 -22.40
C LEU A 64 16.80 -4.32 -23.62
N LEU A 65 17.17 -3.87 -24.82
CA LEU A 65 16.51 -4.27 -26.06
C LEU A 65 16.65 -5.78 -26.32
N THR A 66 17.83 -6.32 -25.99
CA THR A 66 18.12 -7.76 -26.13
C THR A 66 17.31 -8.59 -25.14
N ASP A 67 17.14 -8.13 -23.89
CA ASP A 67 16.31 -8.82 -22.90
C ASP A 67 14.83 -8.86 -23.33
N LEU A 68 14.28 -7.72 -23.78
CA LEU A 68 12.88 -7.62 -24.18
C LEU A 68 12.53 -8.43 -25.44
N GLY A 69 13.49 -8.68 -26.32
CA GLY A 69 13.30 -9.44 -27.55
C GLY A 69 13.46 -10.96 -27.39
N ASN A 70 13.90 -11.44 -26.23
CA ASN A 70 14.16 -12.87 -25.95
C ASN A 70 13.16 -13.51 -24.97
N ASP A 71 12.12 -12.78 -24.54
CA ASP A 71 10.90 -13.29 -23.88
C ASP A 71 9.83 -13.68 -24.94
#